data_AF-A0A450VWW1-F1
#
_entry.id   AF-A0A450VWW1-F1
#
_cell.length_a   1.000
_cell.length_b   1.000
_cell.length_c   1.000
_cell.angle_alpha   90.00
_cell.angle_beta   90.00
_cell.angle_gamma   90.00
#
_symmetry.space_group_name_H-M   'P 1'
#
loop_
_entity.id
_entity.type
_entity.pdbx_description
1 polymer ?
#
loop_
_entity_poly.entity_id
_entity_poly.type
_entity_poly.pdbx_seq_one_letter_code
_entity_poly.pdbx_strand_id
1 'polypeptide(L)'
;MRVPETYSLLVLARIGNMFNAFISYAWRDNEPFPGNDEGWVSIFVDGLRVLLNRELPSAFPQGSIWRDDEQLRGSDHISDTIRDRLHQSWLFVPILSRSWLNSTWCQDELDIFIGLHGPKSGRIFPIWMEPVEGLSELFGKMSKYKFWYEDKNKQSRIRWFPYPNHTDHEYGHILQDLARDMGARLQLLAEEEESLIFPDGQHCVLINGGDNDWELMQAVARHLDEEYGIGYALPPRQDASLNETEMERDLCDKLSVCNNVLFVYDKGPERQVQQHITETLRIIRRSEYPPPLNITLCLPHGRQFGFKPSHMRVFQCSGPRLEDCARQLAQVLA
;
A
#
# COMPACT_ATOMS: atom_id res chain seq x y z
N MET A 1 -6.09 -8.37 18.46
CA MET A 1 -5.01 -8.33 17.45
C MET A 1 -4.57 -6.87 17.40
N ARG A 2 -3.34 -6.55 17.79
CA ARG A 2 -2.81 -5.18 17.67
C ARG A 2 -2.48 -4.98 16.19
N VAL A 3 -3.18 -4.07 15.53
CA VAL A 3 -2.80 -3.58 14.20
C VAL A 3 -1.42 -2.93 14.36
N PRO A 4 -0.41 -3.27 13.54
CA PRO A 4 0.88 -2.57 13.58
C PRO A 4 0.65 -1.07 13.32
N GLU A 5 1.07 -0.22 14.26
CA GLU A 5 0.89 1.24 14.13
C GLU A 5 1.76 1.86 13.01
N THR A 6 2.59 1.07 12.33
CA THR A 6 3.51 1.53 11.28
C THR A 6 3.69 0.48 10.19
N TYR A 7 3.23 0.77 8.96
CA TYR A 7 3.63 0.05 7.75
C TYR A 7 5.00 0.55 7.27
N SER A 8 5.74 -0.28 6.53
CA SER A 8 6.94 0.17 5.81
C SER A 8 6.52 1.20 4.73
N LEU A 9 7.35 2.19 4.42
CA LEU A 9 7.11 3.14 3.35
C LEU A 9 6.99 2.48 1.96
N LEU A 10 7.48 1.26 1.71
CA LEU A 10 7.20 0.54 0.45
C LEU A 10 5.73 0.15 0.39
N VAL A 11 5.20 -0.35 1.51
CA VAL A 11 3.77 -0.61 1.67
C VAL A 11 2.97 0.69 1.70
N LEU A 12 3.41 1.74 2.40
CA LEU A 12 2.73 3.05 2.40
C LEU A 12 2.73 3.69 1.02
N ALA A 13 3.79 3.53 0.25
CA ALA A 13 3.88 3.96 -1.13
C ALA A 13 2.89 3.22 -2.02
N ARG A 14 2.83 1.90 -1.86
CA ARG A 14 1.88 1.07 -2.58
C ARG A 14 0.44 1.45 -2.21
N ILE A 15 0.16 1.61 -0.92
CA ILE A 15 -1.11 2.10 -0.39
C ILE A 15 -1.45 3.46 -0.99
N GLY A 16 -0.52 4.42 -0.99
CA GLY A 16 -0.73 5.78 -1.50
C GLY A 16 -0.96 5.85 -3.01
N ASN A 17 -0.44 4.89 -3.77
CA ASN A 17 -0.60 4.80 -5.23
C ASN A 17 -1.90 4.14 -5.69
N MET A 18 -2.60 3.46 -4.78
CA MET A 18 -3.72 2.61 -5.14
C MET A 18 -5.05 3.18 -4.65
N PHE A 19 -6.09 2.88 -5.39
CA PHE A 19 -7.46 3.06 -4.95
C PHE A 19 -7.82 2.01 -3.91
N ASN A 20 -8.47 2.45 -2.83
CA ASN A 20 -9.03 1.56 -1.82
C ASN A 20 -10.06 0.61 -2.44
N ALA A 21 -10.84 1.11 -3.42
CA ALA A 21 -11.81 0.29 -4.15
C ALA A 21 -12.09 0.82 -5.55
N PHE A 22 -12.40 -0.10 -6.45
CA PHE A 22 -13.03 0.14 -7.75
C PHE A 22 -14.52 -0.18 -7.67
N ILE A 23 -15.39 0.78 -8.00
CA ILE A 23 -16.83 0.58 -8.05
C ILE A 23 -17.26 0.24 -9.48
N SER A 24 -17.73 -0.99 -9.68
CA SER A 24 -18.32 -1.42 -10.96
C SER A 24 -19.84 -1.40 -10.86
N TYR A 25 -20.50 -0.66 -11.75
CA TYR A 25 -21.95 -0.49 -11.75
C TYR A 25 -22.45 -0.29 -13.19
N ALA A 26 -23.74 -0.58 -13.41
CA ALA A 26 -24.36 -0.25 -14.69
C ALA A 26 -24.80 1.22 -14.68
N TRP A 27 -24.52 1.95 -15.76
CA TRP A 27 -24.82 3.38 -15.84
C TRP A 27 -26.29 3.72 -15.54
N ARG A 28 -27.22 2.86 -15.98
CA ARG A 28 -28.68 3.01 -15.78
C ARG A 28 -29.08 3.00 -14.31
N ASP A 29 -28.28 2.36 -13.46
CA ASP A 29 -28.57 2.27 -12.04
C ASP A 29 -28.22 3.56 -11.28
N ASN A 30 -27.50 4.49 -11.93
CA ASN A 30 -27.15 5.79 -11.38
C ASN A 30 -27.87 6.96 -12.06
N GLU A 31 -28.91 6.72 -12.86
CA GLU A 31 -29.69 7.79 -13.45
C GLU A 31 -30.49 8.53 -12.35
N PRO A 32 -30.35 9.86 -12.22
CA PRO A 32 -31.06 10.63 -11.20
C PRO A 32 -32.55 10.76 -11.57
N PHE A 33 -33.42 10.62 -10.57
CA PHE A 33 -34.84 10.90 -10.72
C PHE A 33 -35.09 12.42 -10.75
N PRO A 34 -36.18 12.88 -11.41
CA PRO A 34 -36.57 14.29 -11.35
C PRO A 34 -36.69 14.79 -9.90
N GLY A 35 -35.95 15.85 -9.59
CA GLY A 35 -35.87 16.43 -8.24
C GLY A 35 -34.68 15.95 -7.39
N ASN A 36 -33.86 15.02 -7.89
CA ASN A 36 -32.58 14.66 -7.28
C ASN A 36 -31.42 15.30 -8.06
N ASP A 37 -30.40 15.74 -7.33
CA ASP A 37 -29.14 16.20 -7.93
C ASP A 37 -28.26 15.03 -8.38
N GLU A 38 -28.42 13.85 -7.73
CA GLU A 38 -27.58 12.68 -7.94
C GLU A 38 -28.37 11.36 -7.98
N GLY A 39 -27.80 10.36 -8.67
CA GLY A 39 -28.31 9.00 -8.70
C GLY A 39 -27.96 8.17 -7.48
N TRP A 40 -28.56 6.98 -7.39
CA TRP A 40 -28.42 6.08 -6.23
C TRP A 40 -26.97 5.66 -5.98
N VAL A 41 -26.23 5.30 -7.03
CA VAL A 41 -24.83 4.88 -6.91
C VAL A 41 -23.95 6.02 -6.42
N SER A 42 -24.17 7.26 -6.86
CA SER A 42 -23.46 8.43 -6.35
C SER A 42 -23.64 8.59 -4.84
N ILE A 43 -24.90 8.57 -4.37
CA ILE A 43 -25.24 8.69 -2.95
C ILE A 43 -24.63 7.55 -2.13
N PHE A 44 -24.65 6.33 -2.67
CA PHE A 44 -24.00 5.16 -2.06
C PHE A 44 -22.48 5.34 -1.93
N VAL A 45 -21.81 5.72 -3.03
CA VAL A 45 -20.35 5.88 -3.06
C VAL A 45 -19.89 6.98 -2.11
N ASP A 46 -20.60 8.10 -2.05
CA ASP A 46 -20.22 9.19 -1.15
C ASP A 46 -20.40 8.84 0.32
N GLY A 47 -21.49 8.14 0.66
CA GLY A 47 -21.65 7.57 2.00
C GLY A 47 -20.55 6.57 2.35
N LEU A 48 -20.21 5.67 1.41
CA LEU A 48 -19.14 4.68 1.59
C LEU A 48 -17.78 5.35 1.76
N ARG A 49 -17.45 6.36 0.96
CA ARG A 49 -16.20 7.13 1.08
C ARG A 49 -16.05 7.71 2.48
N VAL A 50 -17.09 8.35 3.00
CA VAL A 50 -17.07 8.95 4.34
C VAL A 50 -16.86 7.90 5.43
N LEU A 51 -17.56 6.77 5.35
CA LEU A 51 -17.46 5.73 6.37
C LEU A 51 -16.14 4.97 6.28
N LEU A 52 -15.69 4.61 5.08
CA LEU A 52 -14.42 3.89 4.89
C LEU A 52 -13.22 4.72 5.37
N ASN A 53 -13.23 6.04 5.14
CA ASN A 53 -12.21 6.95 5.66
C ASN A 53 -12.11 6.95 7.19
N ARG A 54 -13.20 6.63 7.91
CA ARG A 54 -13.19 6.52 9.37
C ARG A 54 -12.61 5.20 9.86
N GLU A 55 -12.72 4.15 9.06
CA GLU A 55 -12.21 2.81 9.38
C GLU A 55 -10.72 2.66 9.03
N LEU A 56 -10.20 3.48 8.13
CA LEU A 56 -8.83 3.40 7.64
C LEU A 56 -7.84 4.29 8.41
N PRO A 57 -6.63 3.80 8.70
CA PRO A 57 -5.54 4.64 9.19
C PRO A 57 -5.16 5.77 8.22
N SER A 58 -4.50 6.82 8.72
CA SER A 58 -4.03 7.97 7.92
C SER A 58 -3.04 7.60 6.81
N ALA A 59 -2.43 6.43 6.90
CA ALA A 59 -1.61 5.82 5.86
C ALA A 59 -2.34 5.63 4.52
N PHE A 60 -3.65 5.36 4.57
CA PHE A 60 -4.46 5.12 3.37
C PHE A 60 -4.92 6.44 2.74
N PRO A 61 -4.93 6.53 1.40
CA PRO A 61 -5.38 7.72 0.72
C PRO A 61 -6.87 7.96 1.02
N GLN A 62 -7.15 9.15 1.55
CA GLN A 62 -8.49 9.55 1.96
C GLN A 62 -9.38 9.76 0.74
N GLY A 63 -10.58 9.16 0.75
CA GLY A 63 -11.55 9.27 -0.34
C GLY A 63 -11.15 8.52 -1.62
N SER A 64 -10.15 7.64 -1.56
CA SER A 64 -9.62 6.91 -2.71
C SER A 64 -10.54 5.76 -3.17
N ILE A 65 -11.75 6.09 -3.58
CA ILE A 65 -12.67 5.16 -4.23
C ILE A 65 -12.85 5.63 -5.66
N TRP A 66 -12.39 4.81 -6.59
CA TRP A 66 -12.56 5.03 -8.01
C TRP A 66 -13.94 4.55 -8.45
N ARG A 67 -14.64 5.39 -9.20
CA ARG A 67 -15.91 5.08 -9.83
C ARG A 67 -15.77 5.40 -11.30
N ASP A 68 -16.31 4.51 -12.14
CA ASP A 68 -16.37 4.77 -13.57
C ASP A 68 -17.36 5.89 -13.87
N ASP A 69 -16.87 7.05 -14.30
CA ASP A 69 -17.70 8.17 -14.74
C ASP A 69 -17.84 8.12 -16.27
N GLU A 70 -19.06 8.37 -16.74
CA GLU A 70 -19.61 8.23 -18.09
C GLU A 70 -18.70 8.67 -19.26
N GLN A 71 -17.77 9.61 -19.03
CA GLN A 71 -16.93 10.22 -20.07
C GLN A 71 -15.82 9.30 -20.62
N LEU A 72 -15.53 8.17 -19.97
CA LEU A 72 -14.46 7.25 -20.38
C LEU A 72 -14.93 6.09 -21.27
N ARG A 73 -16.25 5.92 -21.47
CA ARG A 73 -16.87 4.79 -22.19
C ARG A 73 -17.16 5.07 -23.68
N GLY A 74 -16.34 5.90 -24.32
CA GLY A 74 -16.53 6.34 -25.72
C GLY A 74 -16.07 5.35 -26.81
N SER A 75 -15.50 4.19 -26.45
CA SER A 75 -15.01 3.18 -27.39
C SER A 75 -15.56 1.79 -27.08
N ASP A 76 -15.80 0.96 -28.12
CA ASP A 76 -16.29 -0.42 -28.04
C ASP A 76 -15.37 -1.41 -27.25
N HIS A 77 -14.29 -0.92 -26.65
CA HIS A 77 -13.33 -1.69 -25.87
C HIS A 77 -13.03 -1.01 -24.53
N ILE A 78 -12.79 -1.82 -23.49
CA ILE A 78 -12.20 -1.36 -22.22
C ILE A 78 -10.95 -0.56 -22.55
N SER A 79 -11.01 0.74 -22.28
CA SER A 79 -9.88 1.63 -22.49
C SER A 79 -8.72 1.18 -21.59
N ASP A 80 -7.49 1.36 -22.05
CA ASP A 80 -6.30 1.03 -21.25
C ASP A 80 -6.35 1.74 -19.89
N THR A 81 -6.94 2.94 -19.84
CA THR A 81 -7.23 3.67 -18.60
C THR A 81 -8.04 2.85 -17.60
N ILE A 82 -9.13 2.19 -18.00
CA ILE A 82 -9.99 1.44 -17.07
C ILE A 82 -9.29 0.16 -16.61
N ARG A 83 -8.53 -0.48 -17.50
CA ARG A 83 -7.66 -1.60 -17.12
C ARG A 83 -6.64 -1.17 -16.06
N ASP A 84 -5.96 -0.04 -16.27
CA ASP A 84 -5.00 0.50 -15.32
C ASP A 84 -5.65 0.80 -13.96
N ARG A 85 -6.89 1.33 -13.95
CA ARG A 85 -7.63 1.58 -12.70
C ARG A 85 -7.99 0.29 -11.97
N LEU A 86 -8.33 -0.79 -12.68
CA LEU A 86 -8.52 -2.11 -12.08
C LEU A 86 -7.22 -2.63 -11.47
N HIS A 87 -6.09 -2.50 -12.17
CA HIS A 87 -4.77 -2.87 -11.63
C HIS A 87 -4.35 -2.03 -10.42
N GLN A 88 -4.79 -0.78 -10.37
CA GLN A 88 -4.51 0.18 -9.30
C GLN A 88 -5.54 0.13 -8.17
N SER A 89 -6.41 -0.87 -8.09
CA SER A 89 -7.42 -0.96 -7.04
C SER A 89 -7.23 -2.18 -6.15
N TRP A 90 -7.27 -1.98 -4.83
CA TRP A 90 -7.12 -3.08 -3.87
C TRP A 90 -8.35 -4.00 -3.84
N LEU A 91 -9.53 -3.40 -3.91
CA LEU A 91 -10.82 -4.06 -3.81
C LEU A 91 -11.67 -3.78 -5.05
N PHE A 92 -12.57 -4.72 -5.36
CA PHE A 92 -13.57 -4.60 -6.41
C PHE A 92 -14.97 -4.68 -5.81
N VAL A 93 -15.82 -3.70 -6.11
CA VAL A 93 -17.16 -3.55 -5.54
C VAL A 93 -18.18 -3.52 -6.67
N PRO A 94 -18.71 -4.69 -7.09
CA PRO A 94 -19.77 -4.75 -8.09
C PRO A 94 -21.12 -4.43 -7.45
N ILE A 95 -21.85 -3.48 -8.03
CA ILE A 95 -23.23 -3.16 -7.67
C ILE A 95 -24.15 -4.02 -8.53
N LEU A 96 -24.59 -5.13 -7.95
CA LEU A 96 -25.38 -6.15 -8.60
C LEU A 96 -26.83 -5.68 -8.80
N SER A 97 -27.18 -5.58 -10.07
CA SER A 97 -28.52 -5.30 -10.59
C SER A 97 -28.75 -6.14 -11.86
N ARG A 98 -29.99 -6.16 -12.37
CA ARG A 98 -30.28 -6.73 -13.69
C ARG A 98 -29.50 -6.01 -14.79
N SER A 99 -29.31 -4.69 -14.68
CA SER A 99 -28.55 -3.92 -15.66
C SER A 99 -27.07 -4.32 -15.67
N TRP A 100 -26.49 -4.55 -14.48
CA TRP A 100 -25.08 -4.93 -14.32
C TRP A 100 -24.81 -6.33 -14.89
N LEU A 101 -25.70 -7.28 -14.62
CA LEU A 101 -25.59 -8.65 -15.16
C LEU A 101 -25.67 -8.70 -16.69
N ASN A 102 -26.45 -7.81 -17.30
CA ASN A 102 -26.59 -7.74 -18.75
C ASN A 102 -25.54 -6.84 -19.42
N SER A 103 -24.64 -6.22 -18.65
CA SER A 103 -23.60 -5.35 -19.17
C SER A 103 -22.34 -6.15 -19.43
N THR A 104 -22.00 -6.37 -20.71
CA THR A 104 -20.74 -7.02 -21.11
C THR A 104 -19.52 -6.31 -20.51
N TRP A 105 -19.55 -4.98 -20.50
CA TRP A 105 -18.52 -4.16 -19.88
C TRP A 105 -18.27 -4.49 -18.40
N CYS A 106 -19.35 -4.60 -17.62
CA CYS A 106 -19.24 -4.92 -16.19
C CYS A 106 -18.72 -6.35 -15.96
N GLN A 107 -19.06 -7.29 -16.86
CA GLN A 107 -18.53 -8.65 -16.80
C GLN A 107 -17.05 -8.68 -17.17
N ASP A 108 -16.62 -7.94 -18.19
CA ASP A 108 -15.22 -7.84 -18.59
C ASP A 108 -14.35 -7.22 -17.47
N GLU A 109 -14.85 -6.18 -16.79
CA GLU A 109 -14.17 -5.60 -15.61
C GLU A 109 -13.98 -6.64 -14.48
N LEU A 110 -15.02 -7.44 -14.21
CA LEU A 110 -14.94 -8.51 -13.23
C LEU A 110 -13.90 -9.57 -13.64
N ASP A 111 -13.93 -10.00 -14.90
CA ASP A 111 -13.01 -11.02 -15.42
C ASP A 111 -11.56 -10.54 -15.38
N ILE A 112 -11.30 -9.28 -15.71
CA ILE A 112 -9.96 -8.66 -15.54
C ILE A 112 -9.55 -8.72 -14.08
N PHE A 113 -10.39 -8.26 -13.15
CA PHE A 113 -10.03 -8.22 -11.74
C PHE A 113 -9.79 -9.63 -11.16
N ILE A 114 -10.62 -10.61 -11.54
CA ILE A 114 -10.43 -12.02 -11.19
C ILE A 114 -9.14 -12.56 -11.79
N GLY A 115 -8.79 -12.20 -13.03
CA GLY A 115 -7.53 -12.58 -13.65
C GLY A 115 -6.31 -12.09 -12.88
N LEU A 116 -6.39 -10.93 -12.24
CA LEU A 116 -5.29 -10.33 -11.48
C LEU A 116 -5.10 -10.94 -10.09
N HIS A 117 -6.19 -11.18 -9.37
CA HIS A 117 -6.11 -11.55 -7.96
C HIS A 117 -6.60 -12.97 -7.65
N GLY A 118 -7.29 -13.60 -8.61
CA GLY A 118 -7.98 -14.86 -8.43
C GLY A 118 -9.38 -14.71 -7.80
N PRO A 119 -10.29 -15.67 -8.06
CA PRO A 119 -11.69 -15.59 -7.64
C PRO A 119 -11.89 -15.76 -6.12
N LYS A 120 -10.88 -16.29 -5.41
CA LYS A 120 -10.93 -16.52 -3.95
C LYS A 120 -10.01 -15.58 -3.17
N SER A 121 -9.63 -14.46 -3.78
CA SER A 121 -8.74 -13.45 -3.18
C SER A 121 -9.32 -12.74 -1.95
N GLY A 122 -10.64 -12.84 -1.73
CA GLY A 122 -11.33 -12.06 -0.70
C GLY A 122 -11.30 -10.55 -0.97
N ARG A 123 -11.03 -10.12 -2.22
CA ARG A 123 -10.96 -8.71 -2.64
C ARG A 123 -12.24 -8.20 -3.30
N ILE A 124 -13.28 -9.05 -3.41
CA ILE A 124 -14.55 -8.72 -4.08
C ILE A 124 -15.63 -8.50 -3.02
N PHE A 125 -16.34 -7.38 -3.09
CA PHE A 125 -17.39 -6.98 -2.15
C PHE A 125 -18.69 -6.68 -2.91
N PRO A 126 -19.52 -7.71 -3.19
CA PRO A 126 -20.74 -7.54 -3.98
C PRO A 126 -21.83 -6.79 -3.20
N ILE A 127 -22.40 -5.78 -3.84
CA ILE A 127 -23.49 -4.96 -3.32
C ILE A 127 -24.77 -5.38 -4.02
N TRP A 128 -25.72 -5.91 -3.29
CA TRP A 128 -26.98 -6.36 -3.87
C TRP A 128 -27.95 -5.18 -3.86
N MET A 129 -28.01 -4.44 -4.96
CA MET A 129 -28.92 -3.30 -5.11
C MET A 129 -30.36 -3.77 -5.25
N GLU A 130 -30.58 -4.83 -6.02
CA GLU A 130 -31.88 -5.51 -6.18
C GLU A 130 -31.67 -7.04 -6.15
N PRO A 131 -32.73 -7.86 -5.97
CA PRO A 131 -32.60 -9.30 -6.14
C PRO A 131 -32.22 -9.63 -7.59
N VAL A 132 -31.21 -10.47 -7.74
CA VAL A 132 -30.75 -10.95 -9.04
C VAL A 132 -30.54 -12.46 -9.02
N GLU A 133 -30.88 -13.11 -10.13
CA GLU A 133 -30.69 -14.54 -10.36
C GLU A 133 -29.56 -14.77 -11.37
N GLY A 134 -29.10 -16.01 -11.51
CA GLY A 134 -28.10 -16.37 -12.54
C GLY A 134 -26.67 -15.88 -12.24
N LEU A 135 -26.37 -15.56 -10.98
CA LEU A 135 -25.02 -15.19 -10.57
C LEU A 135 -24.05 -16.37 -10.70
N SER A 136 -22.82 -16.06 -11.10
CA SER A 136 -21.68 -17.00 -11.00
C SER A 136 -21.59 -17.58 -9.59
N GLU A 137 -21.10 -18.84 -9.47
CA GLU A 137 -20.85 -19.51 -8.19
C GLU A 137 -20.03 -18.65 -7.21
N LEU A 138 -19.22 -17.72 -7.76
CA LEU A 138 -18.48 -16.70 -7.06
C LEU A 138 -19.34 -15.92 -6.03
N PHE A 139 -20.51 -15.43 -6.47
CA PHE A 139 -21.34 -14.53 -5.65
C PHE A 139 -22.42 -15.27 -4.85
N GLY A 140 -22.75 -16.50 -5.22
CA GLY A 140 -23.88 -17.24 -4.62
C GLY A 140 -23.78 -17.42 -3.09
N LYS A 141 -22.58 -17.33 -2.52
CA LYS A 141 -22.33 -17.41 -1.07
C LYS A 141 -22.14 -16.05 -0.39
N MET A 142 -22.08 -14.96 -1.16
CA MET A 142 -21.70 -13.62 -0.71
C MET A 142 -22.92 -12.68 -0.73
N SER A 143 -23.91 -12.95 0.13
CA SER A 143 -25.16 -12.19 0.18
C SER A 143 -25.27 -11.23 1.38
N LYS A 144 -24.14 -10.73 1.89
CA LYS A 144 -24.11 -9.93 3.11
C LYS A 144 -24.71 -8.52 2.93
N TYR A 145 -24.33 -7.80 1.87
CA TYR A 145 -24.68 -6.39 1.70
C TYR A 145 -25.91 -6.21 0.80
N LYS A 146 -27.10 -6.30 1.41
CA LYS A 146 -28.40 -6.21 0.70
C LYS A 146 -29.05 -4.85 0.85
N PHE A 147 -28.99 -4.05 -0.21
CA PHE A 147 -29.64 -2.74 -0.29
C PHE A 147 -31.08 -2.81 -0.84
N TRP A 148 -31.76 -3.93 -0.61
CA TRP A 148 -33.18 -4.10 -0.91
C TRP A 148 -33.87 -4.87 0.21
N TYR A 149 -35.21 -4.82 0.21
CA TYR A 149 -36.07 -5.55 1.13
C TYR A 149 -37.37 -5.97 0.45
N GLU A 150 -38.06 -6.97 0.99
CA GLU A 150 -39.43 -7.27 0.60
C GLU A 150 -40.40 -6.38 1.39
N ASP A 151 -41.29 -5.70 0.68
CA ASP A 151 -42.39 -4.99 1.31
C ASP A 151 -43.49 -5.95 1.80
N LYS A 152 -44.54 -5.37 2.39
CA LYS A 152 -45.71 -6.09 2.94
C LYS A 152 -46.40 -6.99 1.91
N ASN A 153 -46.26 -6.66 0.63
CA ASN A 153 -46.86 -7.35 -0.50
C ASN A 153 -45.89 -8.34 -1.16
N LYS A 154 -44.76 -8.67 -0.52
CA LYS A 154 -43.71 -9.54 -1.08
C LYS A 154 -43.09 -9.00 -2.36
N GLN A 155 -43.11 -7.68 -2.53
CA GLN A 155 -42.44 -7.03 -3.64
C GLN A 155 -41.08 -6.52 -3.19
N SER A 156 -40.05 -6.77 -4.00
CA SER A 156 -38.72 -6.27 -3.72
C SER A 156 -38.65 -4.77 -3.95
N ARG A 157 -38.08 -4.05 -2.98
CA ARG A 157 -37.87 -2.60 -2.98
C ARG A 157 -36.42 -2.31 -2.71
N ILE A 158 -35.84 -1.43 -3.53
CA ILE A 158 -34.48 -0.93 -3.32
C ILE A 158 -34.55 0.12 -2.20
N ARG A 159 -33.60 0.05 -1.26
CA ARG A 159 -33.47 1.03 -0.19
C ARG A 159 -33.01 2.36 -0.77
N TRP A 160 -33.57 3.47 -0.29
CA TRP A 160 -33.24 4.82 -0.75
C TRP A 160 -33.48 5.06 -2.26
N PHE A 161 -34.47 4.37 -2.83
CA PHE A 161 -34.87 4.54 -4.22
C PHE A 161 -36.40 4.70 -4.32
N PRO A 162 -36.90 5.60 -5.19
CA PRO A 162 -36.17 6.54 -6.05
C PRO A 162 -35.60 7.75 -5.30
N TYR A 163 -35.96 7.93 -4.03
CA TYR A 163 -35.53 9.05 -3.19
C TYR A 163 -34.82 8.54 -1.92
N PRO A 164 -33.79 9.26 -1.43
CA PRO A 164 -33.18 8.98 -0.13
C PRO A 164 -34.23 8.99 0.99
N ASN A 165 -34.11 8.02 1.90
CA ASN A 165 -34.97 7.95 3.08
C ASN A 165 -34.13 7.93 4.35
N HIS A 166 -33.91 9.11 4.95
CA HIS A 166 -33.10 9.26 6.15
C HIS A 166 -33.66 8.55 7.40
N THR A 167 -34.90 8.04 7.35
CA THR A 167 -35.48 7.22 8.42
C THR A 167 -35.17 5.73 8.28
N ASP A 168 -34.63 5.30 7.13
CA ASP A 168 -34.18 3.93 6.93
C ASP A 168 -32.79 3.72 7.55
N HIS A 169 -32.79 3.37 8.84
CA HIS A 169 -31.56 3.09 9.59
C HIS A 169 -30.78 1.88 9.05
N GLU A 170 -31.48 0.91 8.44
CA GLU A 170 -30.84 -0.31 7.93
C GLU A 170 -29.90 -0.01 6.77
N TYR A 171 -30.24 0.95 5.90
CA TYR A 171 -29.31 1.42 4.87
C TYR A 171 -27.96 1.85 5.49
N GLY A 172 -28.02 2.65 6.56
CA GLY A 172 -26.84 3.12 7.27
C GLY A 172 -26.07 1.99 7.95
N HIS A 173 -26.77 1.03 8.58
CA HIS A 173 -26.14 -0.14 9.20
C HIS A 173 -25.38 -1.00 8.17
N ILE A 174 -26.00 -1.31 7.03
CA ILE A 174 -25.37 -2.10 5.97
C ILE A 174 -24.13 -1.38 5.43
N LEU A 175 -24.22 -0.07 5.22
CA LEU A 175 -23.10 0.73 4.72
C LEU A 175 -21.95 0.81 5.72
N GLN A 176 -22.25 0.89 7.02
CA GLN A 176 -21.24 0.87 8.08
C GLN A 176 -20.56 -0.50 8.18
N ASP A 177 -21.32 -1.59 8.10
CA ASP A 177 -20.76 -2.94 8.11
C ASP A 177 -19.89 -3.20 6.87
N LEU A 178 -20.31 -2.71 5.71
CA LEU A 178 -19.50 -2.76 4.48
C LEU A 178 -18.17 -2.01 4.66
N ALA A 179 -18.22 -0.76 5.14
CA ALA A 179 -17.02 0.05 5.35
C ALA A 179 -16.06 -0.61 6.35
N ARG A 180 -16.57 -1.16 7.45
CA ARG A 180 -15.77 -1.86 8.46
C ARG A 180 -15.06 -3.08 7.87
N ASP A 181 -15.79 -3.92 7.15
CA ASP A 181 -15.23 -5.14 6.56
C ASP A 181 -14.22 -4.83 5.44
N MET A 182 -14.51 -3.82 4.60
CA MET A 182 -13.57 -3.33 3.59
C MET A 182 -12.30 -2.77 4.23
N GLY A 183 -12.45 -1.94 5.27
CA GLY A 183 -11.34 -1.35 6.01
C GLY A 183 -10.46 -2.41 6.67
N ALA A 184 -11.06 -3.44 7.27
CA ALA A 184 -10.35 -4.58 7.83
C ALA A 184 -9.59 -5.37 6.75
N ARG A 185 -10.23 -5.61 5.58
CA ARG A 185 -9.57 -6.34 4.50
C ARG A 185 -8.41 -5.53 3.91
N LEU A 186 -8.56 -4.23 3.70
CA LEU A 186 -7.49 -3.36 3.20
C LEU A 186 -6.25 -3.39 4.09
N GLN A 187 -6.45 -3.35 5.42
CA GLN A 187 -5.35 -3.46 6.39
C GLN A 187 -4.68 -4.83 6.31
N LEU A 188 -5.45 -5.93 6.27
CA LEU A 188 -4.88 -7.26 6.08
C LEU A 188 -4.10 -7.40 4.77
N LEU A 189 -4.59 -6.82 3.68
CA LEU A 189 -3.89 -6.84 2.40
C LEU A 189 -2.58 -6.05 2.45
N ALA A 190 -2.55 -4.93 3.18
CA ALA A 190 -1.32 -4.19 3.43
C ALA A 190 -0.33 -4.99 4.29
N GLU A 191 -0.81 -5.71 5.31
CA GLU A 191 0.01 -6.61 6.13
C GLU A 191 0.55 -7.81 5.31
N GLU A 192 -0.28 -8.40 4.44
CA GLU A 192 0.15 -9.45 3.50
C GLU A 192 1.28 -8.94 2.59
N GLU A 193 1.17 -7.73 2.06
CA GLU A 193 2.20 -7.12 1.20
C GLU A 193 3.47 -6.77 1.96
N GLU A 194 3.35 -6.29 3.19
CA GLU A 194 4.48 -6.09 4.10
C GLU A 194 5.27 -7.39 4.29
N SER A 195 4.56 -8.50 4.54
CA SER A 195 5.17 -9.83 4.74
C SER A 195 5.80 -10.43 3.47
N LEU A 196 5.32 -10.03 2.28
CA LEU A 196 5.90 -10.46 1.01
C LEU A 196 7.20 -9.71 0.68
N ILE A 197 7.29 -8.44 1.07
CA ILE A 197 8.49 -7.61 0.87
C ILE A 197 9.56 -7.95 1.91
N PHE A 198 9.14 -8.20 3.15
CA PHE A 198 10.02 -8.61 4.24
C PHE A 198 9.46 -9.88 4.90
N PRO A 199 9.85 -11.08 4.44
CA PRO A 199 9.51 -12.31 5.13
C PRO A 199 10.01 -12.22 6.57
N ASP A 200 9.17 -12.56 7.55
CA ASP A 200 9.50 -12.50 8.98
C ASP A 200 10.92 -13.02 9.24
N GLY A 201 11.81 -12.13 9.73
CA GLY A 201 13.19 -12.44 10.08
C GLY A 201 14.26 -12.23 9.00
N GLN A 202 13.94 -11.77 7.79
CA GLN A 202 14.94 -11.42 6.76
C GLN A 202 15.08 -9.90 6.60
N HIS A 203 16.06 -9.33 7.32
CA HIS A 203 16.48 -7.94 7.12
C HIS A 203 17.60 -7.86 6.09
N CYS A 204 17.58 -6.80 5.28
CA CYS A 204 18.68 -6.46 4.38
C CYS A 204 19.18 -5.05 4.69
N VAL A 205 20.46 -4.94 5.06
CA VAL A 205 21.09 -3.69 5.51
C VAL A 205 22.06 -3.18 4.45
N LEU A 206 21.82 -1.98 3.94
CA LEU A 206 22.85 -1.27 3.17
C LEU A 206 23.88 -0.70 4.15
N ILE A 207 25.11 -1.22 4.09
CA ILE A 207 26.22 -0.73 4.91
C ILE A 207 27.04 0.24 4.06
N ASN A 208 27.14 1.49 4.49
CA ASN A 208 27.83 2.54 3.78
C ASN A 208 28.79 3.31 4.72
N GLY A 209 29.76 4.03 4.20
CA GLY A 209 30.85 4.63 4.96
C GLY A 209 31.84 5.34 4.04
N GLY A 210 32.89 5.93 4.62
CA GLY A 210 33.99 6.48 3.82
C GLY A 210 34.89 5.40 3.24
N ASP A 211 35.68 5.72 2.21
CA ASP A 211 36.57 4.75 1.55
C ASP A 211 37.61 4.17 2.53
N ASN A 212 38.06 5.02 3.46
CA ASN A 212 39.00 4.64 4.51
C ASN A 212 38.40 3.63 5.52
N ASP A 213 37.09 3.47 5.51
CA ASP A 213 36.34 2.58 6.38
C ASP A 213 35.85 1.32 5.64
N TRP A 214 36.35 1.04 4.42
CA TRP A 214 35.95 -0.11 3.61
C TRP A 214 36.16 -1.47 4.30
N GLU A 215 37.33 -1.69 4.90
CA GLU A 215 37.61 -2.93 5.65
C GLU A 215 36.63 -3.11 6.81
N LEU A 216 36.21 -2.00 7.40
CA LEU A 216 35.28 -2.00 8.50
C LEU A 216 33.84 -2.26 8.03
N MET A 217 33.42 -1.68 6.91
CA MET A 217 32.14 -2.02 6.28
C MET A 217 32.06 -3.52 5.98
N GLN A 218 33.13 -4.11 5.44
CA GLN A 218 33.21 -5.56 5.21
C GLN A 218 33.18 -6.38 6.51
N ALA A 219 33.81 -5.90 7.58
CA ALA A 219 33.78 -6.57 8.87
C ALA A 219 32.35 -6.58 9.45
N VAL A 220 31.67 -5.43 9.45
CA VAL A 220 30.29 -5.32 9.93
C VAL A 220 29.34 -6.18 9.09
N ALA A 221 29.50 -6.18 7.77
CA ALA A 221 28.73 -7.02 6.85
C ALA A 221 28.85 -8.51 7.19
N ARG A 222 30.09 -9.00 7.34
CA ARG A 222 30.35 -10.39 7.71
C ARG A 222 29.76 -10.75 9.07
N HIS A 223 29.87 -9.88 10.07
CA HIS A 223 29.27 -10.14 11.38
C HIS A 223 27.74 -10.21 11.33
N LEU A 224 27.07 -9.34 10.56
CA LEU A 224 25.62 -9.38 10.40
C LEU A 224 25.16 -10.70 9.76
N ASP A 225 25.87 -11.16 8.73
CA ASP A 225 25.56 -12.41 8.03
C ASP A 225 25.89 -13.64 8.88
N GLU A 226 27.13 -13.76 9.35
CA GLU A 226 27.65 -14.96 10.03
C GLU A 226 27.04 -15.17 11.43
N GLU A 227 26.79 -14.11 12.20
CA GLU A 227 26.29 -14.24 13.58
C GLU A 227 24.76 -14.12 13.70
N TYR A 228 24.13 -13.33 12.82
CA TYR A 228 22.71 -12.98 12.95
C TYR A 228 21.86 -13.40 11.74
N GLY A 229 22.46 -13.90 10.65
CA GLY A 229 21.74 -14.29 9.43
C GLY A 229 21.08 -13.12 8.71
N ILE A 230 21.58 -11.90 8.91
CA ILE A 230 21.03 -10.67 8.34
C ILE A 230 21.71 -10.41 6.99
N GLY A 231 20.91 -10.25 5.93
CA GLY A 231 21.41 -9.90 4.61
C GLY A 231 22.02 -8.50 4.57
N TYR A 232 22.97 -8.28 3.67
CA TYR A 232 23.60 -6.97 3.52
C TYR A 232 23.86 -6.61 2.06
N ALA A 233 23.93 -5.30 1.81
CA ALA A 233 24.43 -4.72 0.58
C ALA A 233 25.60 -3.79 0.91
N LEU A 234 26.62 -3.78 0.07
CA LEU A 234 27.74 -2.84 0.15
C LEU A 234 27.77 -1.97 -1.11
N PRO A 235 28.16 -0.68 -1.03
CA PRO A 235 28.38 0.13 -2.22
C PRO A 235 29.49 -0.48 -3.08
N PRO A 236 29.54 -0.17 -4.39
CA PRO A 236 30.68 -0.52 -5.22
C PRO A 236 31.91 0.18 -4.64
N ARG A 237 33.06 -0.49 -4.70
CA ARG A 237 34.32 0.12 -4.31
C ARG A 237 34.62 1.29 -5.26
N GLN A 238 35.12 2.42 -4.76
CA GLN A 238 35.37 3.62 -5.59
C GLN A 238 36.39 3.41 -6.74
N ASP A 239 37.20 2.36 -6.68
CA ASP A 239 38.09 1.95 -7.78
C ASP A 239 37.37 1.14 -8.88
N ALA A 240 36.09 0.80 -8.67
CA ALA A 240 35.23 0.33 -9.73
C ALA A 240 35.06 1.46 -10.75
N SER A 241 35.26 1.13 -12.02
CA SER A 241 35.15 2.07 -13.15
C SER A 241 33.68 2.42 -13.43
N LEU A 242 32.97 2.96 -12.44
CA LEU A 242 31.60 3.43 -12.55
C LEU A 242 31.58 4.95 -12.63
N ASN A 243 30.75 5.49 -13.51
CA ASN A 243 30.47 6.91 -13.55
C ASN A 243 29.40 7.32 -12.51
N GLU A 244 29.19 8.62 -12.34
CA GLU A 244 28.26 9.17 -11.35
C GLU A 244 26.82 8.67 -11.53
N THR A 245 26.35 8.51 -12.78
CA THR A 245 25.00 7.99 -13.08
C THR A 245 24.87 6.50 -12.75
N GLU A 246 25.92 5.72 -12.98
CA GLU A 246 25.97 4.30 -12.61
C GLU A 246 26.01 4.11 -11.10
N MET A 247 26.74 4.98 -10.38
CA MET A 247 26.76 4.98 -8.91
C MET A 247 25.39 5.34 -8.32
N GLU A 248 24.70 6.36 -8.86
CA GLU A 248 23.34 6.70 -8.43
C GLU A 248 22.37 5.53 -8.69
N ARG A 249 22.47 4.88 -9.86
CA ARG A 249 21.60 3.75 -10.21
C ARG A 249 21.82 2.55 -9.29
N ASP A 250 23.07 2.17 -9.04
CA ASP A 250 23.41 1.07 -8.13
C ASP A 250 22.92 1.35 -6.69
N LEU A 251 23.04 2.60 -6.23
CA LEU A 251 22.51 3.00 -4.92
C LEU A 251 20.98 2.89 -4.88
N CYS A 252 20.27 3.35 -5.92
CA CYS A 252 18.82 3.17 -6.04
C CYS A 252 18.41 1.70 -6.00
N ASP A 253 19.08 0.85 -6.78
CA ASP A 253 18.80 -0.58 -6.85
C ASP A 253 18.99 -1.25 -5.48
N LYS A 254 20.07 -0.91 -4.75
CA LYS A 254 20.30 -1.44 -3.39
C LYS A 254 19.30 -0.93 -2.37
N LEU A 255 18.95 0.36 -2.42
CA LEU A 255 17.94 0.94 -1.53
C LEU A 255 16.55 0.35 -1.76
N SER A 256 16.27 -0.19 -2.95
CA SER A 256 14.99 -0.86 -3.26
C SER A 256 14.83 -2.22 -2.55
N VAL A 257 15.94 -2.86 -2.17
CA VAL A 257 15.95 -4.19 -1.53
C VAL A 257 16.35 -4.16 -0.05
N CYS A 258 16.76 -3.00 0.46
CA CYS A 258 17.17 -2.82 1.86
C CYS A 258 16.09 -2.09 2.68
N ASN A 259 15.91 -2.48 3.94
CA ASN A 259 15.04 -1.78 4.91
C ASN A 259 15.82 -0.97 5.95
N ASN A 260 17.14 -1.11 5.97
CA ASN A 260 18.01 -0.43 6.91
C ASN A 260 19.23 0.13 6.17
N VAL A 261 19.68 1.32 6.57
CA VAL A 261 20.96 1.88 6.13
C VAL A 261 21.82 2.11 7.36
N LEU A 262 22.96 1.43 7.40
CA LEU A 262 23.97 1.60 8.44
C LEU A 262 25.16 2.36 7.86
N PHE A 263 25.34 3.60 8.32
CA PHE A 263 26.57 4.35 8.11
C PHE A 263 27.61 3.99 9.17
N VAL A 264 28.82 3.73 8.73
CA VAL A 264 29.96 3.42 9.61
C VAL A 264 31.03 4.49 9.42
N TYR A 265 31.57 5.00 10.54
CA TYR A 265 32.55 6.08 10.53
C TYR A 265 33.68 5.83 11.54
N ASP A 266 34.92 5.63 11.07
CA ASP A 266 36.10 5.45 11.92
C ASP A 266 37.32 6.28 11.50
N LYS A 267 38.01 5.95 10.41
CA LYS A 267 39.28 6.58 10.04
C LYS A 267 39.12 7.66 8.97
N GLY A 268 37.98 7.67 8.28
CA GLY A 268 37.70 8.57 7.17
C GLY A 268 37.55 10.06 7.52
N PRO A 269 37.57 10.93 6.49
CA PRO A 269 37.10 12.30 6.64
C PRO A 269 35.59 12.29 6.87
N GLU A 270 35.12 13.06 7.86
CA GLU A 270 33.70 13.17 8.19
C GLU A 270 32.84 13.56 6.97
N ARG A 271 33.39 14.42 6.11
CA ARG A 271 32.73 14.93 4.90
C ARG A 271 32.27 13.83 3.95
N GLN A 272 33.01 12.72 3.82
CA GLN A 272 32.61 11.62 2.93
C GLN A 272 31.32 10.94 3.42
N VAL A 273 31.26 10.63 4.71
CA VAL A 273 30.05 10.04 5.31
C VAL A 273 28.87 11.01 5.22
N GLN A 274 29.11 12.31 5.45
CA GLN A 274 28.07 13.34 5.26
C GLN A 274 27.56 13.41 3.81
N GLN A 275 28.45 13.26 2.82
CA GLN A 275 28.08 13.23 1.40
C GLN A 275 27.18 12.02 1.10
N HIS A 276 27.56 10.82 1.55
CA HIS A 276 26.75 9.62 1.32
C HIS A 276 25.40 9.66 2.05
N ILE A 277 25.32 10.20 3.26
CA ILE A 277 24.03 10.44 3.93
C ILE A 277 23.20 11.42 3.08
N THR A 278 23.80 12.50 2.58
CA THR A 278 23.10 13.49 1.76
C THR A 278 22.58 12.90 0.45
N GLU A 279 23.39 12.09 -0.24
CA GLU A 279 22.99 11.38 -1.47
C GLU A 279 21.85 10.41 -1.22
N THR A 280 21.95 9.59 -0.17
CA THR A 280 20.89 8.67 0.25
C THR A 280 19.60 9.44 0.51
N LEU A 281 19.65 10.54 1.27
CA LEU A 281 18.49 11.39 1.52
C LEU A 281 17.95 12.09 0.27
N ARG A 282 18.81 12.46 -0.69
CA ARG A 282 18.38 13.06 -1.96
C ARG A 282 17.62 12.05 -2.80
N ILE A 283 18.11 10.81 -2.91
CA ILE A 283 17.43 9.73 -3.63
C ILE A 283 16.06 9.45 -3.01
N ILE A 284 16.03 9.33 -1.67
CA ILE A 284 14.78 9.17 -0.92
C ILE A 284 13.81 10.32 -1.23
N ARG A 285 14.25 11.59 -1.14
CA ARG A 285 13.38 12.76 -1.40
C ARG A 285 12.92 12.92 -2.85
N ARG A 286 13.70 12.44 -3.81
CA ARG A 286 13.35 12.48 -5.24
C ARG A 286 12.39 11.37 -5.62
N SER A 287 12.35 10.28 -4.85
CA SER A 287 11.34 9.26 -5.03
C SER A 287 9.98 9.86 -4.74
N GLU A 288 9.04 9.67 -5.66
CA GLU A 288 7.61 9.94 -5.43
C GLU A 288 7.09 9.12 -4.24
N TYR A 289 7.82 8.04 -3.91
CA TYR A 289 7.53 7.04 -2.90
C TYR A 289 8.82 6.60 -2.18
N PRO A 290 9.33 7.39 -1.21
CA PRO A 290 10.59 7.07 -0.50
C PRO A 290 10.50 5.75 0.28
N PRO A 291 11.49 4.83 0.19
CA PRO A 291 11.49 3.61 1.01
C PRO A 291 11.77 3.91 2.51
N PRO A 292 11.24 3.09 3.45
CA PRO A 292 11.31 3.27 4.91
C PRO A 292 12.68 2.84 5.37
N LEU A 293 13.62 3.76 5.28
CA LEU A 293 14.98 3.44 5.65
C LEU A 293 15.20 3.90 7.08
N ASN A 294 15.39 2.94 7.97
CA ASN A 294 15.97 3.22 9.27
C ASN A 294 17.44 3.59 9.06
N ILE A 295 17.73 4.88 9.11
CA ILE A 295 19.09 5.39 8.99
C ILE A 295 19.76 5.36 10.36
N THR A 296 20.85 4.61 10.44
CA THR A 296 21.66 4.48 11.64
C THR A 296 23.10 4.86 11.31
N LEU A 297 23.77 5.55 12.23
CA LEU A 297 25.22 5.77 12.17
C LEU A 297 25.86 5.10 13.39
N CYS A 298 26.89 4.28 13.20
CA CYS A 298 27.82 4.03 14.29
C CYS A 298 29.11 4.83 14.13
N LEU A 299 29.53 5.36 15.27
CA LEU A 299 30.79 6.05 15.48
C LEU A 299 31.46 5.55 16.78
N PRO A 300 32.80 5.66 16.86
CA PRO A 300 33.54 5.37 18.08
C PRO A 300 33.07 6.20 19.27
N HIS A 301 33.10 5.62 20.47
CA HIS A 301 32.76 6.34 21.70
C HIS A 301 33.57 7.64 21.85
N GLY A 302 32.88 8.72 22.23
CA GLY A 302 33.49 10.04 22.43
C GLY A 302 33.73 10.85 21.15
N ARG A 303 33.47 10.28 19.96
CA ARG A 303 33.58 11.02 18.70
C ARG A 303 32.33 11.85 18.42
N GLN A 304 32.53 13.05 17.90
CA GLN A 304 31.42 13.91 17.45
C GLN A 304 31.20 13.75 15.94
N PHE A 305 29.94 13.86 15.52
CA PHE A 305 29.53 13.88 14.11
C PHE A 305 28.57 15.05 13.92
N GLY A 306 28.92 15.98 13.05
CA GLY A 306 28.26 17.28 12.87
C GLY A 306 26.99 17.25 12.03
N PHE A 307 26.55 16.09 11.54
CA PHE A 307 25.40 15.97 10.65
C PHE A 307 24.42 14.90 11.11
N LYS A 308 23.27 15.31 11.67
CA LYS A 308 22.24 14.38 12.16
C LYS A 308 20.84 14.81 11.68
N PRO A 309 20.38 14.26 10.55
CA PRO A 309 18.99 14.33 10.11
C PRO A 309 17.97 13.86 11.17
N SER A 310 16.74 14.33 11.07
CA SER A 310 15.62 13.86 11.90
C SER A 310 15.44 12.34 11.80
N HIS A 311 15.13 11.69 12.93
CA HIS A 311 14.91 10.23 13.04
C HIS A 311 16.14 9.34 12.80
N MET A 312 17.31 9.91 12.50
CA MET A 312 18.56 9.17 12.42
C MET A 312 19.01 8.67 13.81
N ARG A 313 19.25 7.37 13.92
CA ARG A 313 19.79 6.73 15.13
C ARG A 313 21.31 6.84 15.13
N VAL A 314 21.89 6.98 16.33
CA VAL A 314 23.34 7.03 16.50
C VAL A 314 23.72 5.98 17.54
N PHE A 315 24.54 5.04 17.13
CA PHE A 315 25.19 4.07 18.01
C PHE A 315 26.59 4.57 18.36
N GLN A 316 26.92 4.47 19.64
CA GLN A 316 28.28 4.70 20.12
C GLN A 316 28.88 3.34 20.47
N CYS A 317 29.92 2.97 19.74
CA CYS A 317 30.52 1.65 19.88
C CYS A 317 31.70 1.72 20.88
N SER A 318 31.74 0.76 21.83
CA SER A 318 32.60 0.78 23.02
C SER A 318 33.69 -0.30 22.91
N GLY A 319 34.47 -0.30 21.82
CA GLY A 319 35.45 -1.35 21.59
C GLY A 319 36.55 -0.96 20.61
N PRO A 320 37.66 -1.74 20.55
CA PRO A 320 38.80 -1.49 19.65
C PRO A 320 38.46 -1.70 18.17
N ARG A 321 37.28 -2.25 17.85
CA ARG A 321 36.71 -2.42 16.52
C ARG A 321 35.20 -2.14 16.59
N LEU A 322 34.63 -1.58 15.54
CA LEU A 322 33.20 -1.25 15.43
C LEU A 322 32.30 -2.52 15.27
N GLU A 323 32.75 -3.68 15.72
CA GLU A 323 32.00 -4.95 15.71
C GLU A 323 30.74 -4.87 16.62
N ASP A 324 30.77 -4.02 17.65
CA ASP A 324 29.59 -3.64 18.46
C ASP A 324 28.44 -3.06 17.63
N CYS A 325 28.69 -2.51 16.43
CA CYS A 325 27.65 -2.00 15.53
C CYS A 325 26.69 -3.11 15.12
N ALA A 326 27.25 -4.24 14.68
CA ALA A 326 26.48 -5.34 14.12
C ALA A 326 25.55 -5.90 15.20
N ARG A 327 26.07 -6.08 16.42
CA ARG A 327 25.28 -6.50 17.58
C ARG A 327 24.18 -5.49 17.94
N GLN A 328 24.49 -4.20 18.04
CA GLN A 328 23.49 -3.17 18.38
C GLN A 328 22.39 -3.07 17.32
N LEU A 329 22.76 -3.21 16.04
CA LEU A 329 21.78 -3.23 14.96
C LEU A 329 20.93 -4.50 15.02
N ALA A 330 21.53 -5.68 15.20
CA ALA A 330 20.80 -6.93 15.31
C ALA A 330 19.81 -6.93 16.48
N GLN A 331 20.16 -6.35 17.64
CA GLN A 331 19.24 -6.19 18.79
C GLN A 331 18.04 -5.29 18.50
N VAL A 332 18.17 -4.40 17.53
CA VAL A 332 17.10 -3.50 17.08
C VAL A 332 16.23 -4.14 16.01
N LEU A 333 16.77 -5.12 15.28
CA LEU A 333 16.11 -5.84 14.21
C LEU A 333 15.44 -7.14 14.67
N ALA A 334 15.93 -7.74 15.76
CA ALA A 334 15.30 -8.86 16.47
C ALA A 334 14.08 -8.40 17.28
#